data_AF-A0A1M5L8C3-F1
#
_entry.id   AF-A0A1M5L8C3-F1
#
_cell.length_a   1.000
_cell.length_b   1.000
_cell.length_c   1.000
_cell.angle_alpha   90.00
_cell.angle_beta   90.00
_cell.angle_gamma   90.00
#
_symmetry.space_group_name_H-M   'P 1'
#
loop_
_entity.id
_entity.type
_entity.pdbx_description
1 polymer ?
#
loop_
_entity_poly.entity_id
_entity_poly.type
_entity_poly.pdbx_seq_one_letter_code
_entity_poly.pdbx_strand_id
1 'polypeptide(L)'
;MIFNNDSLGLYSIDIKYEGSTSATQYCIDDFMRRLYGSRKIVDMTILTCENYHALMLCFEDQDLVVFIKSGLTSGYPGEGPKGTSLIIRLAEEAGITIKELNVAPTLFKRINSSLVTVKDVEFIKRNGRESLNYDRLCLKIVDKEYVQRAKDSFKKNKDIIFVRAEDEKTKDSVEIDRAKALKMLQDLQQKVNQINENSRKSDIITTLGNISSIASYLKSFIGL
;
A
#
# COMPACT_ATOMS: atom_id res chain seq x y z
N MET A 1 -23.05 -1.95 14.14
CA MET A 1 -24.16 -2.51 13.34
C MET A 1 -24.27 -4.00 13.64
N ILE A 2 -25.48 -4.52 13.82
CA ILE A 2 -25.73 -5.91 14.19
C ILE A 2 -25.83 -6.74 12.91
N PHE A 3 -24.82 -7.57 12.63
CA PHE A 3 -24.72 -8.46 11.45
C PHE A 3 -25.62 -9.71 11.53
N ASN A 4 -26.60 -9.75 12.45
CA ASN A 4 -27.38 -10.97 12.71
C ASN A 4 -28.32 -11.40 11.56
N ASN A 5 -28.45 -10.60 10.50
CA ASN A 5 -29.23 -10.94 9.30
C ASN A 5 -28.39 -11.25 8.06
N ASP A 6 -27.06 -11.37 8.18
CA ASP A 6 -26.21 -11.72 7.04
C ASP A 6 -26.01 -13.25 6.96
N SER A 7 -27.03 -13.94 6.47
CA SER A 7 -27.01 -15.42 6.32
C SER A 7 -25.97 -15.92 5.33
N LEU A 8 -25.46 -15.04 4.45
CA LEU A 8 -24.51 -15.37 3.39
C LEU A 8 -23.09 -14.88 3.68
N GLY A 9 -22.89 -14.08 4.73
CA GLY A 9 -21.59 -13.51 5.08
C GLY A 9 -21.09 -12.43 4.12
N LEU A 10 -21.99 -11.78 3.35
CA LEU A 10 -21.65 -10.77 2.36
C LEU A 10 -21.07 -9.48 2.95
N TYR A 11 -21.32 -9.23 4.24
CA TYR A 11 -20.82 -8.09 5.00
C TYR A 11 -19.80 -8.52 6.05
N SER A 12 -19.25 -9.74 5.93
CA SER A 12 -18.18 -10.19 6.80
C SER A 12 -16.89 -9.42 6.52
N ILE A 13 -16.09 -9.24 7.56
CA ILE A 13 -14.79 -8.59 7.44
C ILE A 13 -13.84 -9.48 6.63
N ASP A 14 -13.22 -8.91 5.60
CA ASP A 14 -12.20 -9.57 4.80
C ASP A 14 -10.88 -9.55 5.59
N ILE A 15 -10.34 -10.74 5.89
CA ILE A 15 -9.09 -10.90 6.64
C ILE A 15 -8.01 -11.40 5.69
N LYS A 16 -7.00 -10.57 5.45
CA LYS A 16 -5.83 -10.91 4.62
C LYS A 16 -4.58 -11.07 5.46
N TYR A 17 -3.62 -11.82 4.92
CA TYR A 17 -2.33 -12.06 5.54
C TYR A 17 -1.20 -11.74 4.57
N GLU A 18 -0.24 -11.00 5.07
CA GLU A 18 0.95 -10.55 4.35
C GLU A 18 2.18 -10.69 5.25
N GLY A 19 3.34 -10.39 4.69
CA GLY A 19 4.63 -10.57 5.32
C GLY A 19 5.01 -12.04 5.44
N SER A 20 6.10 -12.26 6.17
CA SER A 20 6.63 -13.60 6.42
C SER A 20 7.06 -13.72 7.88
N THR A 21 6.99 -14.92 8.44
CA THR A 21 7.61 -15.22 9.74
C THR A 21 9.12 -15.37 9.65
N SER A 22 9.69 -15.48 8.45
CA SER A 22 11.13 -15.78 8.25
C SER A 22 12.01 -14.54 8.10
N ALA A 23 11.46 -13.39 7.69
CA ALA A 23 12.27 -12.21 7.41
C ALA A 23 11.50 -10.89 7.64
N THR A 24 12.19 -9.96 8.30
CA THR A 24 11.70 -8.61 8.59
C THR A 24 11.47 -7.80 7.31
N GLN A 25 12.32 -7.96 6.28
CA GLN A 25 12.22 -7.18 5.05
C GLN A 25 10.88 -7.40 4.33
N TYR A 26 10.38 -8.64 4.26
CA TYR A 26 9.06 -8.91 3.66
C TYR A 26 7.92 -8.21 4.40
N CYS A 27 8.04 -8.10 5.73
CA CYS A 27 7.06 -7.37 6.54
C CYS A 27 7.13 -5.86 6.27
N ILE A 28 8.34 -5.30 6.11
CA ILE A 28 8.53 -3.88 5.75
C ILE A 28 7.96 -3.61 4.35
N ASP A 29 8.27 -4.45 3.37
CA ASP A 29 7.84 -4.25 1.99
C ASP A 29 6.31 -4.30 1.85
N ASP A 30 5.67 -5.22 2.56
CA ASP A 30 4.21 -5.37 2.56
C ASP A 30 3.54 -4.23 3.34
N PHE A 31 4.10 -3.82 4.49
CA PHE A 31 3.64 -2.62 5.20
C PHE A 31 3.71 -1.38 4.31
N MET A 32 4.85 -1.15 3.65
CA MET A 32 5.04 -0.01 2.75
C MET A 32 4.08 -0.05 1.55
N ARG A 33 3.81 -1.24 1.00
CA ARG A 33 2.81 -1.40 -0.08
C ARG A 33 1.41 -1.00 0.40
N ARG A 34 1.06 -1.30 1.65
CA ARG A 34 -0.23 -0.88 2.24
C ARG A 34 -0.25 0.60 2.59
N LEU A 35 0.84 1.13 3.13
CA LEU A 35 0.98 2.53 3.50
C LEU A 35 0.79 3.47 2.30
N TYR A 36 1.40 3.12 1.18
CA TYR A 36 1.30 3.88 -0.08
C TYR A 36 0.23 3.35 -1.04
N GLY A 37 -0.64 2.47 -0.55
CA GLY A 37 -1.75 1.91 -1.33
C GLY A 37 -2.92 2.88 -1.48
N SER A 38 -3.92 2.46 -2.26
CA SER A 38 -5.14 3.25 -2.49
C SER A 38 -6.03 3.36 -1.24
N ARG A 39 -6.06 2.30 -0.42
CA ARG A 39 -6.83 2.28 0.84
C ARG A 39 -5.99 2.84 1.98
N LYS A 40 -6.56 3.81 2.70
CA LYS A 40 -5.89 4.47 3.83
C LYS A 40 -5.99 3.63 5.10
N ILE A 41 -4.86 3.40 5.74
CA ILE A 41 -4.77 2.76 7.07
C ILE A 41 -5.17 3.81 8.12
N VAL A 42 -6.03 3.45 9.06
CA VAL A 42 -6.47 4.31 10.17
C VAL A 42 -5.88 3.90 11.50
N ASP A 43 -5.82 2.59 11.74
CA ASP A 43 -5.26 2.02 12.96
C ASP A 43 -4.25 0.93 12.61
N MET A 44 -3.16 0.90 13.36
CA MET A 44 -2.21 -0.21 13.40
C MET A 44 -2.12 -0.72 14.83
N THR A 45 -2.41 -2.01 15.04
CA THR A 45 -2.15 -2.68 16.32
C THR A 45 -0.92 -3.57 16.21
N ILE A 46 0.09 -3.30 17.03
CA ILE A 46 1.27 -4.14 17.22
C ILE A 46 0.90 -5.27 18.16
N LEU A 47 0.97 -6.49 17.66
CA LEU A 47 0.68 -7.71 18.41
C LEU A 47 2.00 -8.31 18.86
N THR A 48 2.24 -8.31 20.16
CA THR A 48 3.50 -8.72 20.75
C THR A 48 3.37 -10.09 21.40
N CYS A 49 4.29 -11.01 21.07
CA CYS A 49 4.53 -12.22 21.82
C CYS A 49 6.03 -12.31 22.11
N GLU A 50 6.42 -12.08 23.37
CA GLU A 50 7.82 -11.93 23.77
C GLU A 50 8.54 -10.82 22.95
N ASN A 51 9.56 -11.19 22.17
CA ASN A 51 10.35 -10.31 21.32
C ASN A 51 9.95 -10.38 19.84
N TYR A 52 8.82 -11.01 19.53
CA TYR A 52 8.28 -11.12 18.16
C TYR A 52 7.02 -10.29 18.02
N HIS A 53 6.82 -9.71 16.83
CA HIS A 53 5.68 -8.84 16.56
C HIS A 53 5.03 -9.13 15.24
N ALA A 54 3.71 -9.17 15.26
CA ALA A 54 2.86 -9.10 14.09
C ALA A 54 2.12 -7.75 14.10
N LEU A 55 1.53 -7.36 12.97
CA LEU A 55 0.73 -6.15 12.87
C LEU A 55 -0.69 -6.51 12.44
N MET A 56 -1.68 -5.79 12.96
CA MET A 56 -3.03 -5.76 12.42
C MET A 56 -3.30 -4.34 11.90
N LEU A 57 -3.60 -4.23 10.62
CA LEU A 57 -3.92 -2.97 9.94
C LEU A 57 -5.42 -2.90 9.69
N CYS A 58 -6.03 -1.81 10.13
CA CYS A 58 -7.42 -1.47 9.84
C CYS A 58 -7.48 -0.28 8.88
N PHE A 59 -8.45 -0.31 7.98
CA PHE A 59 -8.64 0.71 6.94
C PHE A 59 -9.93 1.51 7.18
N GLU A 60 -10.07 2.67 6.54
CA GLU A 60 -11.21 3.59 6.72
C GLU A 60 -12.59 2.91 6.57
N ASP A 61 -12.75 2.05 5.56
CA ASP A 61 -14.02 1.37 5.27
C ASP A 61 -14.37 0.23 6.26
N GLN A 62 -13.43 -0.14 7.14
CA GLN A 62 -13.53 -1.20 8.17
C GLN A 62 -13.94 -2.61 7.68
N ASP A 63 -14.15 -2.78 6.38
CA ASP A 63 -14.47 -4.02 5.66
C ASP A 63 -13.24 -4.93 5.52
N LEU A 64 -12.04 -4.37 5.63
CA LEU A 64 -10.77 -5.06 5.42
C LEU A 64 -9.88 -4.95 6.66
N VAL A 65 -9.32 -6.10 7.05
CA VAL A 65 -8.22 -6.20 8.01
C VAL A 65 -7.06 -6.94 7.36
N VAL A 66 -5.86 -6.38 7.46
CA VAL A 66 -4.64 -7.02 6.98
C VAL A 66 -3.75 -7.33 8.17
N PHE A 67 -3.36 -8.60 8.31
CA PHE A 67 -2.32 -9.01 9.24
C PHE A 67 -0.97 -9.08 8.54
N ILE A 68 0.05 -8.43 9.09
CA ILE A 68 1.45 -8.67 8.72
C ILE A 68 2.02 -9.65 9.74
N LYS A 69 2.51 -10.80 9.25
CA LYS A 69 3.00 -11.92 10.08
C LYS A 69 4.21 -11.55 10.94
N SER A 70 4.57 -12.46 11.84
CA SER A 70 5.53 -12.19 12.92
C SER A 70 7.02 -12.12 12.54
N GLY A 71 7.37 -11.60 11.36
CA GLY A 71 8.77 -11.43 10.95
C GLY A 71 9.48 -10.24 11.59
N LEU A 72 8.77 -9.45 12.39
CA LEU A 72 9.29 -8.30 13.12
C LEU A 72 9.78 -8.76 14.50
N THR A 73 10.92 -8.23 14.93
CA THR A 73 11.52 -8.56 16.24
C THR A 73 11.93 -7.31 17.00
N SER A 74 12.18 -7.44 18.31
CA SER A 74 12.74 -6.37 19.15
C SER A 74 13.61 -6.91 20.29
N GLY A 75 14.11 -6.04 21.17
CA GLY A 75 14.86 -6.45 22.37
C GLY A 75 16.35 -6.72 22.17
N TYR A 76 16.92 -6.43 20.99
CA TYR A 76 18.36 -6.50 20.71
C TYR A 76 18.78 -5.44 19.67
N PRO A 77 20.07 -5.04 19.59
CA PRO A 77 20.50 -3.98 18.68
C PRO A 77 20.84 -4.49 17.26
N GLY A 78 19.91 -5.15 16.58
CA GLY A 78 20.13 -5.73 15.24
C GLY A 78 19.21 -5.20 14.14
N GLU A 79 19.29 -5.79 12.95
CA GLU A 79 18.49 -5.38 11.77
C GLU A 79 16.99 -5.64 11.92
N GLY A 80 16.59 -6.73 12.56
CA GLY A 80 15.17 -7.01 12.84
C GLY A 80 14.49 -5.88 13.64
N PRO A 81 15.06 -5.49 14.79
CA PRO A 81 14.56 -4.37 15.59
C PRO A 81 14.59 -3.01 14.89
N LYS A 82 15.59 -2.75 14.01
CA LYS A 82 15.59 -1.56 13.14
C LYS A 82 14.40 -1.56 12.19
N GLY A 83 14.10 -2.70 11.57
CA GLY A 83 12.95 -2.86 10.69
C GLY A 83 11.61 -2.65 11.41
N THR A 84 11.46 -3.21 12.61
CA THR A 84 10.28 -2.96 13.47
C THR A 84 10.14 -1.47 13.80
N SER A 85 11.24 -0.83 14.23
CA SER A 85 11.27 0.61 14.53
C SER A 85 10.93 1.46 13.31
N LEU A 86 11.43 1.10 12.13
CA LEU A 86 11.15 1.79 10.87
C LEU A 86 9.64 1.80 10.58
N ILE A 87 8.96 0.65 10.69
CA ILE A 87 7.51 0.57 10.45
C ILE A 87 6.75 1.49 11.42
N ILE A 88 7.14 1.50 12.69
CA ILE A 88 6.48 2.35 13.70
C ILE A 88 6.67 3.83 13.36
N ARG A 89 7.89 4.25 13.01
CA ARG A 89 8.16 5.64 12.58
C ARG A 89 7.39 6.04 11.34
N LEU A 90 7.29 5.15 10.35
CA LEU A 90 6.50 5.40 9.15
C LEU A 90 5.01 5.54 9.47
N ALA A 91 4.49 4.73 10.39
CA ALA A 91 3.11 4.85 10.85
C ALA A 91 2.85 6.16 11.61
N GLU A 92 3.78 6.57 12.49
CA GLU A 92 3.73 7.86 13.18
C GLU A 92 3.71 9.04 12.20
N GLU A 93 4.60 9.04 11.21
CA GLU A 93 4.66 10.10 10.19
C GLU A 93 3.42 10.14 9.29
N ALA A 94 2.76 9.01 9.08
CA ALA A 94 1.51 8.93 8.32
C ALA A 94 0.26 9.28 9.14
N GLY A 95 0.42 9.58 10.43
CA GLY A 95 -0.70 9.90 11.32
C GLY A 95 -1.62 8.70 11.61
N ILE A 96 -1.09 7.47 11.53
CA ILE A 96 -1.83 6.25 11.86
C ILE A 96 -1.90 6.11 13.37
N THR A 97 -3.08 5.82 13.92
CA THR A 97 -3.21 5.51 15.35
C THR A 97 -2.53 4.19 15.66
N ILE A 98 -1.54 4.21 16.56
CA ILE A 98 -0.76 3.01 16.91
C ILE A 98 -1.18 2.49 18.29
N LYS A 99 -1.57 1.22 18.32
CA LYS A 99 -1.90 0.48 19.53
C LYS A 99 -0.92 -0.66 19.73
N GLU A 100 -0.73 -1.09 20.96
CA GLU A 100 0.02 -2.30 21.31
C GLU A 100 -0.86 -3.25 22.12
N LEU A 101 -0.70 -4.55 21.87
CA LEU A 101 -1.33 -5.62 22.63
C LEU A 101 -0.36 -6.79 22.80
N ASN A 102 -0.08 -7.16 24.05
CA ASN A 102 0.54 -8.44 24.37
C ASN A 102 -0.48 -9.56 24.16
N VAL A 103 -0.17 -10.51 23.29
CA VAL A 103 -1.07 -11.61 22.93
C VAL A 103 -0.54 -12.95 23.41
N ALA A 104 -1.46 -13.86 23.72
CA ALA A 104 -1.10 -15.23 24.05
C ALA A 104 -0.47 -15.95 22.84
N PRO A 105 0.47 -16.89 23.06
CA PRO A 105 1.12 -17.66 21.99
C PRO A 105 0.13 -18.37 21.05
N THR A 106 -1.04 -18.75 21.56
CA THR A 106 -2.09 -19.42 20.76
C THR A 106 -2.69 -18.50 19.70
N LEU A 107 -2.98 -17.24 20.03
CA LEU A 107 -3.44 -16.24 19.06
C LEU A 107 -2.31 -15.88 18.08
N PHE A 108 -1.08 -15.74 18.60
CA PHE A 108 0.09 -15.46 17.77
C PHE A 108 0.34 -16.55 16.72
N LYS A 109 0.21 -17.82 17.10
CA LYS A 109 0.28 -18.95 16.18
C LYS A 109 -0.82 -18.91 15.12
N ARG A 110 -2.05 -18.53 15.48
CA ARG A 110 -3.15 -18.36 14.50
C ARG A 110 -2.83 -17.28 13.47
N ILE A 111 -2.28 -16.15 13.89
CA ILE A 111 -1.86 -15.06 12.98
C ILE A 111 -0.83 -15.59 11.97
N ASN A 112 0.22 -16.26 12.45
CA ASN A 112 1.26 -16.81 11.58
C ASN A 112 0.76 -17.90 10.63
N SER A 113 -0.22 -18.67 11.08
CA SER A 113 -0.85 -19.74 10.30
C SER A 113 -1.99 -19.25 9.39
N SER A 114 -2.30 -17.95 9.39
CA SER A 114 -3.41 -17.37 8.62
C SER A 114 -4.80 -17.93 9.01
N LEU A 115 -5.02 -18.13 10.32
CA LEU A 115 -6.22 -18.77 10.90
C LEU A 115 -6.95 -17.87 11.92
N VAL A 116 -6.80 -16.55 11.82
CA VAL A 116 -7.48 -15.60 12.72
C VAL A 116 -8.95 -15.53 12.37
N THR A 117 -9.81 -15.55 13.39
CA THR A 117 -11.25 -15.43 13.22
C THR A 117 -11.74 -13.99 13.41
N VAL A 118 -12.97 -13.69 13.00
CA VAL A 118 -13.61 -12.39 13.30
C VAL A 118 -13.64 -12.11 14.81
N LYS A 119 -13.86 -13.14 15.64
CA LYS A 119 -13.83 -13.01 17.10
C LYS A 119 -12.46 -12.58 17.62
N ASP A 120 -11.39 -13.08 17.02
CA ASP A 120 -10.03 -12.67 17.35
C ASP A 120 -9.77 -11.22 16.96
N VAL A 121 -10.25 -10.77 15.79
CA VAL A 121 -10.15 -9.36 15.35
C VAL A 121 -10.87 -8.44 16.34
N GLU A 122 -12.09 -8.77 16.72
CA GLU A 122 -12.87 -8.01 17.71
C GLU A 122 -12.19 -7.99 19.08
N PHE A 123 -11.60 -9.12 19.49
CA PHE A 123 -10.79 -9.18 20.70
C PHE A 123 -9.60 -8.23 20.64
N ILE A 124 -8.84 -8.22 19.53
CA ILE A 124 -7.70 -7.33 19.35
C ILE A 124 -8.13 -5.86 19.39
N LYS A 125 -9.16 -5.49 18.62
CA LYS A 125 -9.69 -4.11 18.56
C LYS A 125 -10.10 -3.60 19.95
N ARG A 126 -10.70 -4.45 20.77
CA ARG A 126 -11.15 -4.10 22.12
C ARG A 126 -10.02 -3.95 23.15
N ASN A 127 -8.93 -4.70 22.98
CA ASN A 127 -7.88 -4.81 24.01
C ASN A 127 -6.59 -4.05 23.67
N GLY A 128 -6.38 -3.65 22.42
CA GLY A 128 -5.24 -2.81 22.04
C GLY A 128 -5.25 -1.46 22.75
N ARG A 129 -4.08 -1.03 23.23
CA ARG A 129 -3.92 0.24 23.97
C ARG A 129 -2.95 1.16 23.25
N GLU A 130 -3.22 2.46 23.23
CA GLU A 130 -2.33 3.50 22.70
C GLU A 130 -1.19 3.79 23.69
N SER A 131 -0.41 2.75 24.01
CA SER A 131 0.75 2.83 24.89
C SER A 131 1.81 1.91 24.33
N LEU A 132 2.90 2.50 23.85
CA LEU A 132 4.02 1.77 23.25
C LEU A 132 5.12 1.57 24.27
N ASN A 133 5.69 0.36 24.33
CA ASN A 133 6.94 0.14 25.05
C ASN A 133 8.14 0.59 24.20
N TYR A 134 8.47 1.89 24.28
CA TYR A 134 9.50 2.54 23.47
C TYR A 134 10.88 1.88 23.55
N ASP A 135 11.30 1.43 24.75
CA ASP A 135 12.61 0.81 24.94
C ASP A 135 12.63 -0.60 24.34
N ARG A 136 11.58 -1.40 24.60
CA ARG A 136 11.48 -2.77 24.06
C ARG A 136 11.38 -2.78 22.54
N LEU A 137 10.63 -1.85 21.95
CA LEU A 137 10.48 -1.68 20.50
C LEU A 137 11.70 -1.02 19.85
N CYS A 138 12.69 -0.64 20.65
CA CYS A 138 13.97 -0.08 20.22
C CYS A 138 13.86 1.21 19.40
N LEU A 139 12.81 2.02 19.61
CA LEU A 139 12.48 3.20 18.76
C LEU A 139 13.55 4.30 18.68
N LYS A 140 14.56 4.25 19.55
CA LYS A 140 15.71 5.16 19.56
C LYS A 140 16.74 4.86 18.47
N ILE A 141 16.71 3.67 17.85
CA ILE A 141 17.73 3.24 16.87
C ILE A 141 17.46 3.75 15.44
N VAL A 142 16.26 4.25 15.17
CA VAL A 142 15.86 4.78 13.86
C VAL A 142 15.60 6.27 13.97
N ASP A 143 16.41 7.05 13.26
CA ASP A 143 16.28 8.49 13.10
C ASP A 143 15.51 8.87 11.82
N LYS A 144 15.25 10.16 11.64
CA LYS A 144 14.53 10.69 10.47
C LYS A 144 15.27 10.43 9.16
N GLU A 145 16.60 10.46 9.17
CA GLU A 145 17.39 10.20 7.96
C GLU A 145 17.24 8.75 7.50
N TYR A 146 17.24 7.81 8.44
CA TYR A 146 17.00 6.40 8.15
C TYR A 146 15.61 6.18 7.55
N VAL A 147 14.58 6.80 8.11
CA VAL A 147 13.21 6.75 7.56
C VAL A 147 13.18 7.30 6.14
N GLN A 148 13.82 8.44 5.88
CA GLN A 148 13.85 9.04 4.55
C GLN A 148 14.57 8.12 3.53
N ARG A 149 15.72 7.55 3.88
CA ARG A 149 16.44 6.59 3.02
C ARG A 149 15.60 5.36 2.67
N ALA A 150 14.82 4.85 3.62
CA ALA A 150 13.93 3.72 3.39
C ALA A 150 12.80 4.08 2.41
N LYS A 151 12.20 5.28 2.56
CA LYS A 151 11.22 5.80 1.61
C LYS A 151 11.81 5.92 0.21
N ASP A 152 12.97 6.55 0.07
CA ASP A 152 13.63 6.77 -1.22
C ASP A 152 13.97 5.46 -1.91
N SER A 153 14.46 4.48 -1.15
CA SER A 153 14.75 3.13 -1.65
C SER A 153 13.48 2.42 -2.13
N PHE A 154 12.38 2.55 -1.39
CA PHE A 154 11.09 2.00 -1.79
C PHE A 154 10.55 2.66 -3.07
N LYS A 155 10.70 3.99 -3.21
CA LYS A 155 10.32 4.72 -4.44
C LYS A 155 11.15 4.29 -5.65
N LYS A 156 12.45 4.05 -5.46
CA LYS A 156 13.38 3.68 -6.55
C LYS A 156 13.15 2.26 -7.06
N ASN A 157 12.79 1.33 -6.16
CA ASN A 157 12.69 -0.09 -6.48
C ASN A 157 11.34 -0.50 -7.06
N LYS A 158 10.36 0.39 -7.10
CA LYS A 158 9.06 0.13 -7.71
C LYS A 158 8.64 1.34 -8.53
N ASP A 159 8.21 1.12 -9.77
CA ASP A 159 7.49 2.09 -10.61
C ASP A 159 6.11 2.42 -10.01
N ILE A 160 6.07 2.85 -8.74
CA ILE A 160 4.85 3.28 -8.08
C ILE A 160 4.63 4.73 -8.49
N ILE A 161 3.61 4.95 -9.32
CA ILE A 161 2.97 6.24 -9.46
C ILE A 161 2.40 6.57 -8.08
N PHE A 162 3.10 7.42 -7.31
CA PHE A 162 2.61 7.97 -6.06
C PHE A 162 1.39 8.85 -6.35
N VAL A 163 0.21 8.26 -6.47
CA VAL A 163 -1.04 9.03 -6.44
C VAL A 163 -1.35 9.35 -4.98
N ARG A 164 -0.55 10.22 -4.38
CA ARG A 164 -0.87 11.05 -3.21
C ARG A 164 0.36 11.85 -2.78
N ALA A 165 0.52 13.00 -3.42
CA ALA A 165 0.74 14.29 -2.77
C ALA A 165 0.58 15.36 -3.85
N GLU A 166 -0.25 16.36 -3.58
CA GLU A 166 -0.37 17.59 -4.36
C GLU A 166 0.95 18.37 -4.24
N ASP A 167 1.98 17.95 -4.98
CA ASP A 167 3.20 18.75 -5.13
C ASP A 167 3.00 19.64 -6.36
N GLU A 168 3.13 20.96 -6.20
CA GLU A 168 3.00 21.93 -7.32
C GLU A 168 3.94 21.62 -8.50
N LYS A 169 5.00 20.83 -8.28
CA LYS A 169 5.91 20.34 -9.34
C LYS A 169 5.38 19.15 -10.16
N THR A 170 4.45 18.35 -9.62
CA THR A 170 3.77 17.30 -10.41
C THR A 170 2.62 17.87 -11.23
N LYS A 171 2.04 19.02 -10.87
CA LYS A 171 1.06 19.71 -11.73
C LYS A 171 1.66 20.12 -13.07
N ASP A 172 2.82 20.77 -13.08
CA ASP A 172 3.44 21.23 -14.33
C ASP A 172 3.85 20.06 -15.24
N SER A 173 4.42 18.99 -14.68
CA SER A 173 4.82 17.81 -15.47
C SER A 173 3.61 17.01 -15.98
N VAL A 174 2.58 16.83 -15.16
CA VAL A 174 1.32 16.17 -15.58
C VAL A 174 0.51 17.05 -16.54
N GLU A 175 0.51 18.38 -16.39
CA GLU A 175 -0.12 19.31 -17.35
C GLU A 175 0.63 19.34 -18.67
N ILE A 176 1.96 19.29 -18.67
CA ILE A 176 2.78 19.19 -19.90
C ILE A 176 2.47 17.89 -20.64
N ASP A 177 2.41 16.75 -19.94
CA ASP A 177 2.09 15.46 -20.55
C ASP A 177 0.63 15.39 -21.03
N ARG A 178 -0.31 15.99 -20.29
CA ARG A 178 -1.72 16.09 -20.69
C ARG A 178 -1.91 17.02 -21.88
N ALA A 179 -1.23 18.16 -21.92
CA ALA A 179 -1.27 19.09 -23.06
C ALA A 179 -0.67 18.45 -24.32
N LYS A 180 0.41 17.68 -24.18
CA LYS A 180 1.01 16.92 -25.28
C LYS A 180 0.06 15.82 -25.77
N ALA A 181 -0.59 15.08 -24.87
CA ALA A 181 -1.58 14.07 -25.21
C ALA A 181 -2.82 14.68 -25.90
N LEU A 182 -3.33 15.80 -25.40
CA LEU A 182 -4.45 16.53 -26.00
C LEU A 182 -4.10 17.07 -27.40
N LYS A 183 -2.89 17.59 -27.59
CA LYS A 183 -2.40 18.02 -28.90
C LYS A 183 -2.32 16.85 -29.88
N MET A 184 -1.83 15.69 -29.44
CA MET A 184 -1.79 14.47 -30.27
C MET A 184 -3.20 13.97 -30.62
N LEU A 185 -4.17 14.08 -29.71
CA LEU A 185 -5.58 13.75 -29.98
C LEU A 185 -6.22 14.72 -30.98
N GLN A 186 -5.90 16.01 -30.90
CA GLN A 186 -6.38 17.02 -31.86
C GLN A 186 -5.78 16.80 -33.26
N ASP A 187 -4.47 16.54 -33.35
CA ASP A 187 -3.81 16.18 -34.62
C ASP A 187 -4.40 14.91 -35.23
N LEU A 188 -4.78 13.94 -34.40
CA LEU A 188 -5.49 12.73 -34.83
C LEU A 188 -6.88 13.06 -35.37
N GLN A 189 -7.68 13.83 -34.66
CA GLN A 189 -9.01 14.24 -35.11
C GLN A 189 -8.95 14.99 -36.44
N GLN A 190 -7.97 15.89 -36.60
CA GLN A 190 -7.79 16.65 -37.83
C GLN A 190 -7.42 15.75 -39.02
N LYS A 191 -6.52 14.78 -38.81
CA LYS A 191 -6.13 13.81 -39.86
C LYS A 191 -7.24 12.82 -40.21
N VAL A 192 -8.01 12.37 -39.23
CA VAL A 192 -9.19 11.50 -39.47
C VAL A 192 -10.26 12.25 -40.27
N ASN A 193 -10.49 13.54 -39.95
CA ASN A 193 -11.43 14.37 -40.70
C ASN A 193 -10.97 14.60 -42.16
N GLN A 194 -9.66 14.82 -42.39
CA GLN A 194 -9.09 14.93 -43.75
C GLN A 194 -9.24 13.65 -44.58
N ILE A 195 -9.25 12.47 -43.95
CA ILE A 195 -9.47 11.18 -44.62
C ILE A 195 -10.94 10.98 -44.98
N ASN A 196 -11.85 11.44 -44.13
CA ASN A 196 -13.28 11.37 -44.40
C ASN A 196 -13.67 12.24 -45.62
N GLU A 197 -12.88 13.28 -45.91
CA GLU A 197 -13.05 14.15 -47.08
C GLU A 197 -12.31 13.63 -48.33
N ASN A 198 -11.20 12.89 -48.20
CA ASN A 198 -10.38 12.40 -49.31
C ASN A 198 -10.25 10.88 -49.36
N SER A 199 -11.31 10.19 -49.80
CA SER A 199 -11.27 8.73 -49.98
C SER A 199 -10.49 8.29 -51.23
N ARG A 200 -9.17 8.09 -51.10
CA ARG A 200 -8.38 7.20 -51.98
C ARG A 200 -7.56 6.20 -51.15
N LYS A 201 -7.65 4.93 -51.56
CA LYS A 201 -7.22 3.72 -50.82
C LYS A 201 -5.75 3.68 -50.32
N SER A 202 -4.84 4.55 -50.78
CA SER A 202 -3.42 4.48 -50.42
C SER A 202 -3.09 5.12 -49.06
N ASP A 203 -3.85 6.10 -48.59
CA ASP A 203 -3.52 6.85 -47.37
C ASP A 203 -4.01 6.16 -46.07
N ILE A 204 -4.91 5.19 -46.22
CA ILE A 204 -5.52 4.45 -45.12
C ILE A 204 -4.50 3.56 -44.39
N ILE A 205 -3.57 2.93 -45.12
CA ILE A 205 -2.59 1.99 -44.54
C ILE A 205 -1.56 2.73 -43.68
N THR A 206 -1.06 3.87 -44.16
CA THR A 206 -0.12 4.73 -43.43
C THR A 206 -0.76 5.30 -42.15
N THR A 207 -2.06 5.57 -42.21
CA THR A 207 -2.82 6.10 -41.08
C THR A 207 -3.11 5.02 -40.03
N LEU A 208 -3.45 3.80 -40.44
CA LEU A 208 -3.63 2.66 -39.52
C LEU A 208 -2.33 2.34 -38.76
N GLY A 209 -1.17 2.41 -39.41
CA GLY A 209 0.14 2.26 -38.75
C GLY A 209 0.38 3.32 -37.66
N ASN A 210 0.01 4.57 -37.93
CA ASN A 210 0.14 5.66 -36.97
C ASN A 210 -0.88 5.56 -35.81
N ILE A 211 -2.11 5.15 -36.09
CA ILE A 211 -3.13 4.88 -35.05
C ILE A 211 -2.66 3.75 -34.14
N SER A 212 -2.07 2.69 -34.69
CA SER A 212 -1.50 1.59 -33.90
C SER A 212 -0.35 2.06 -33.01
N SER A 213 0.53 2.92 -33.52
CA SER A 213 1.63 3.50 -32.74
C SER A 213 1.10 4.36 -31.58
N ILE A 214 0.08 5.19 -31.84
CA ILE A 214 -0.51 6.04 -30.80
C ILE A 214 -1.33 5.23 -29.79
N ALA A 215 -2.05 4.20 -30.22
CA ALA A 215 -2.74 3.27 -29.32
C ALA A 215 -1.76 2.51 -28.42
N SER A 216 -0.57 2.15 -28.94
CA SER A 216 0.49 1.53 -28.14
C SER A 216 1.07 2.51 -27.10
N TYR A 217 1.23 3.78 -27.47
CA TYR A 217 1.67 4.83 -26.55
C TYR A 217 0.63 5.10 -25.46
N LEU A 218 -0.65 5.19 -25.82
CA LEU A 218 -1.74 5.37 -24.86
C LEU A 218 -1.92 4.17 -23.94
N LYS A 219 -1.72 2.94 -24.42
CA LYS A 219 -1.64 1.74 -23.56
C LYS A 219 -0.51 1.83 -22.55
N SER A 220 0.68 2.26 -23.00
CA SER A 220 1.83 2.47 -22.09
C SER A 220 1.58 3.59 -21.08
N PHE A 221 0.83 4.63 -21.46
CA PHE A 221 0.53 5.78 -20.60
C PHE A 221 -0.60 5.50 -19.60
N ILE A 222 -1.60 4.70 -19.99
CA ILE A 222 -2.77 4.34 -19.15
C ILE A 222 -2.49 3.05 -18.34
N GLY A 223 -1.40 2.33 -18.61
CA GLY A 223 -1.02 1.11 -17.90
C GLY A 223 -1.91 -0.10 -18.24
N LEU A 224 -2.36 -0.22 -19.50
CA LEU A 224 -3.23 -1.28 -20.03
C LEU A 224 -2.49 -2.24 -20.97
#